data_AF-A0A162QZI6-F1
#
_entry.id   AF-A0A162QZI6-F1
#
_cell.length_a   1.000
_cell.length_b   1.000
_cell.length_c   1.000
_cell.angle_alpha   90.00
_cell.angle_beta   90.00
_cell.angle_gamma   90.00
#
_symmetry.space_group_name_H-M   'P 1'
#
loop_
_entity.id
_entity.type
_entity.pdbx_description
1 polymer ?
#
loop_
_entity_poly.entity_id
_entity_poly.type
_entity_poly.pdbx_seq_one_letter_code
_entity_poly.pdbx_strand_id
1 'polypeptide(L)'
;KACGLPRFMNMAFFRKLEAIGNVDQLVPFSAFVEGYMQIQQNRLDDISLLFNILKKSNSAWISPEDFLPVLEDVVLNHPGLKFLGDNPMFQERYIETVISRLYYDGKCASGRMSLSHFRKSNFTQMIQNLGPHVDLNNTRDCFSYKHFYVLYCKFWVLDEDHDLIISESDLANYNDGLFSKRLTRQIMQHGRIPAFARENALTANNQARTLTYIDYIWFLMAETDKSTPVAIEYWQRFLRFRCMDSDGDGIITTFDLEEYWEEQERR
;
A
#
# COMPACT_ATOMS: atom_id res chain seq x y z
N LYS A 1 7.42 2.52 30.59
CA LYS A 1 6.43 2.72 29.50
C LYS A 1 5.03 2.68 30.11
N ALA A 2 4.34 3.80 30.28
CA ALA A 2 3.08 3.86 31.03
C ALA A 2 1.90 3.18 30.29
N CYS A 3 1.80 3.32 28.96
CA CYS A 3 0.70 2.76 28.16
C CYS A 3 1.06 1.48 27.39
N GLY A 4 2.28 0.94 27.57
CA GLY A 4 2.74 -0.27 26.88
C GLY A 4 2.92 -0.16 25.35
N LEU A 5 2.74 1.03 24.76
CA LEU A 5 2.78 1.21 23.31
C LEU A 5 4.20 1.08 22.70
N PRO A 6 4.33 0.63 21.45
CA PRO A 6 5.56 0.71 20.66
C PRO A 6 6.03 2.16 20.49
N ARG A 7 7.35 2.39 20.38
CA ARG A 7 7.93 3.75 20.35
C ARG A 7 7.35 4.61 19.22
N PHE A 8 7.25 4.04 18.02
CA PHE A 8 6.79 4.77 16.83
C PHE A 8 5.27 5.00 16.80
N MET A 9 4.51 4.35 17.68
CA MET A 9 3.08 4.63 17.85
C MET A 9 2.81 5.88 18.69
N ASN A 10 3.82 6.43 19.38
CA ASN A 10 3.64 7.58 20.26
C ASN A 10 3.12 8.82 19.54
N MET A 11 3.62 9.09 18.32
CA MET A 11 3.19 10.26 17.55
C MET A 11 1.73 10.12 17.10
N ALA A 12 1.34 8.97 16.55
CA ALA A 12 -0.06 8.70 16.21
C ALA A 12 -0.98 8.76 17.44
N PHE A 13 -0.53 8.21 18.58
CA PHE A 13 -1.29 8.28 19.83
C PHE A 13 -1.47 9.72 20.32
N PHE A 14 -0.42 10.54 20.25
CA PHE A 14 -0.49 11.95 20.59
C PHE A 14 -1.48 12.70 19.69
N ARG A 15 -1.37 12.55 18.36
CA ARG A 15 -2.32 13.13 17.39
C ARG A 15 -3.77 12.70 17.64
N LYS A 16 -3.97 11.44 18.04
CA LYS A 16 -5.29 10.93 18.39
C LYS A 16 -5.87 11.62 19.62
N LEU A 17 -5.05 11.84 20.65
CA LEU A 17 -5.47 12.56 21.86
C LEU A 17 -5.75 14.04 21.59
N GLU A 18 -4.94 14.71 20.75
CA GLU A 18 -5.22 16.07 20.28
C GLU A 18 -6.62 16.16 19.63
N ALA A 19 -6.91 15.23 18.72
CA ALA A 19 -8.20 15.18 18.03
C ALA A 19 -9.39 14.86 18.96
N ILE A 20 -9.20 14.05 20.00
CA ILE A 20 -10.26 13.73 20.97
C ILE A 20 -10.49 14.92 21.93
N GLY A 21 -9.41 15.49 22.45
CA GLY A 21 -9.47 16.60 23.40
C GLY A 21 -9.78 17.95 22.77
N ASN A 22 -9.75 18.04 21.43
CA ASN A 22 -9.80 19.30 20.67
C ASN A 22 -8.77 20.31 21.20
N VAL A 23 -7.54 19.81 21.44
CA VAL A 23 -6.40 20.58 21.94
C VAL A 23 -5.30 20.57 20.90
N ASP A 24 -4.54 21.66 20.83
CA ASP A 24 -3.44 21.82 19.88
C ASP A 24 -2.10 21.80 20.62
N GLN A 25 -1.16 20.97 20.16
CA GLN A 25 0.24 20.84 20.61
C GLN A 25 0.48 20.41 22.07
N LEU A 26 -0.50 20.54 22.96
CA LEU A 26 -0.38 20.23 24.38
C LEU A 26 -1.62 19.47 24.87
N VAL A 27 -1.41 18.24 25.33
CA VAL A 27 -2.46 17.41 25.93
C VAL A 27 -2.34 17.46 27.45
N PRO A 28 -3.25 18.13 28.18
CA PRO A 28 -3.24 18.12 29.64
C PRO A 28 -3.53 16.71 30.17
N PHE A 29 -3.06 16.41 31.39
CA PHE A 29 -3.19 15.06 31.96
C PHE A 29 -4.65 14.58 32.06
N SER A 30 -5.61 15.47 32.33
CA SER A 30 -7.03 15.14 32.32
C SER A 30 -7.51 14.65 30.95
N ALA A 31 -7.22 15.42 29.88
CA ALA A 31 -7.56 15.05 28.51
C ALA A 31 -6.83 13.77 28.05
N PHE A 32 -5.60 13.54 28.53
CA PHE A 32 -4.87 12.31 28.30
C PHE A 32 -5.61 11.09 28.88
N VAL A 33 -6.03 11.17 30.15
CA VAL A 33 -6.73 10.07 30.83
C VAL A 33 -8.08 9.81 30.16
N GLU A 34 -8.86 10.85 29.90
CA GLU A 34 -10.17 10.73 29.23
C GLU A 34 -10.05 10.15 27.82
N GLY A 35 -9.14 10.69 27.01
CA GLY A 35 -8.92 10.20 25.65
C GLY A 35 -8.39 8.77 25.62
N TYR A 36 -7.48 8.41 26.53
CA TYR A 36 -6.99 7.04 26.63
C TYR A 36 -8.11 6.06 27.06
N MET A 37 -8.97 6.45 28.00
CA MET A 37 -10.14 5.66 28.38
C MET A 37 -11.08 5.45 27.19
N GLN A 38 -11.37 6.49 26.40
CA GLN A 38 -12.21 6.37 25.19
C GLN A 38 -11.61 5.40 24.16
N ILE A 39 -10.30 5.47 23.93
CA ILE A 39 -9.60 4.55 23.00
C ILE A 39 -9.67 3.10 23.51
N GLN A 40 -9.63 2.91 24.83
CA GLN A 40 -9.70 1.58 25.45
C GLN A 40 -11.10 0.97 25.51
N GLN A 41 -12.18 1.75 25.39
CA GLN A 41 -13.56 1.24 25.52
C GLN A 41 -13.87 0.05 24.60
N ASN A 42 -13.25 -0.02 23.41
CA ASN A 42 -13.42 -1.10 22.44
C ASN A 42 -12.15 -1.92 22.23
N ARG A 43 -11.27 -2.01 23.24
CA ARG A 43 -10.06 -2.83 23.18
C ARG A 43 -10.41 -4.30 23.41
N LEU A 44 -10.22 -5.10 22.37
CA LEU A 44 -10.29 -6.56 22.45
C LEU A 44 -8.90 -7.17 22.74
N ASP A 45 -7.85 -6.53 22.22
CA ASP A 45 -6.46 -6.94 22.27
C ASP A 45 -5.53 -5.78 21.84
N ASP A 46 -4.22 -6.03 21.74
CA ASP A 46 -3.26 -5.01 21.32
C ASP A 46 -3.45 -4.56 19.87
N ILE A 47 -3.88 -5.47 18.99
CA ILE A 47 -4.13 -5.15 17.58
C ILE A 47 -5.29 -4.16 17.46
N SER A 48 -6.41 -4.40 18.14
CA SER A 48 -7.55 -3.49 18.17
C SER A 48 -7.23 -2.16 18.84
N LEU A 49 -6.34 -2.14 19.85
CA LEU A 49 -5.84 -0.90 20.43
C LEU A 49 -5.10 -0.05 19.39
N LEU A 50 -4.12 -0.61 18.69
CA LEU A 50 -3.37 0.11 17.65
C LEU A 50 -4.28 0.55 16.51
N PHE A 51 -5.22 -0.31 16.11
CA PHE A 51 -6.24 0.02 15.12
C PHE A 51 -7.07 1.25 15.52
N ASN A 52 -7.52 1.30 16.78
CA ASN A 52 -8.32 2.41 17.32
C ASN A 52 -7.51 3.71 17.48
N ILE A 53 -6.19 3.60 17.70
CA ILE A 53 -5.28 4.74 17.73
C ILE A 53 -5.13 5.36 16.33
N LEU A 54 -4.92 4.53 15.30
CA LEU A 54 -4.67 4.99 13.94
C LEU A 54 -5.93 5.57 13.28
N LYS A 55 -7.07 4.90 13.39
CA LYS A 55 -8.28 5.32 12.66
C LYS A 55 -8.76 6.71 13.10
N LYS A 56 -9.20 7.52 12.13
CA LYS A 56 -9.86 8.82 12.41
C LYS A 56 -11.07 8.65 13.34
N SER A 57 -11.35 9.68 14.13
CA SER A 57 -12.55 9.71 14.99
C SER A 57 -13.80 9.58 14.12
N ASN A 58 -14.77 8.76 14.54
CA ASN A 58 -15.98 8.39 13.78
C ASN A 58 -15.78 7.53 12.51
N SER A 59 -14.55 7.18 12.13
CA SER A 59 -14.30 6.20 11.05
C SER A 59 -14.37 4.76 11.56
N ALA A 60 -14.92 3.87 10.73
CA ALA A 60 -14.94 2.42 10.96
C ALA A 60 -13.72 1.70 10.34
N TRP A 61 -12.89 2.40 9.57
CA TRP A 61 -11.72 1.87 8.88
C TRP A 61 -10.52 2.82 8.98
N ILE A 62 -9.34 2.29 8.70
CA ILE A 62 -8.10 3.05 8.53
C ILE A 62 -7.94 3.37 7.04
N SER A 63 -7.61 4.63 6.76
CA SER A 63 -7.22 5.12 5.43
C SER A 63 -5.69 5.18 5.30
N PRO A 64 -5.12 5.16 4.08
CA PRO A 64 -3.67 5.24 3.88
C PRO A 64 -2.98 6.37 4.65
N GLU A 65 -3.59 7.55 4.66
CA GLU A 65 -3.11 8.76 5.35
C GLU A 65 -2.97 8.60 6.87
N ASP A 66 -3.76 7.71 7.47
CA ASP A 66 -3.77 7.51 8.93
C ASP A 66 -2.45 6.88 9.44
N PHE A 67 -1.65 6.30 8.53
CA PHE A 67 -0.33 5.78 8.83
C PHE A 67 0.78 6.85 8.82
N LEU A 68 0.54 8.03 8.23
CA LEU A 68 1.56 9.07 8.08
C LEU A 68 2.22 9.47 9.41
N PRO A 69 1.48 9.72 10.51
CA PRO A 69 2.10 10.13 11.77
C PRO A 69 3.08 9.09 12.34
N VAL A 70 2.87 7.80 12.03
CA VAL A 70 3.80 6.74 12.44
C VAL A 70 4.99 6.69 11.49
N LEU A 71 4.73 6.67 10.18
CA LEU A 71 5.76 6.44 9.18
C LEU A 71 6.72 7.63 9.02
N GLU A 72 6.23 8.85 9.18
CA GLU A 72 7.06 10.05 9.27
C GLU A 72 8.00 9.99 10.48
N ASP A 73 7.50 9.60 11.67
CA ASP A 73 8.35 9.40 12.87
C ASP A 73 9.39 8.30 12.63
N VAL A 74 9.03 7.22 11.94
CA VAL A 74 9.97 6.14 11.58
C VAL A 74 11.07 6.67 10.65
N VAL A 75 10.71 7.37 9.57
CA VAL A 75 11.69 7.89 8.61
C VAL A 75 12.64 8.90 9.24
N LEU A 76 12.12 9.79 10.09
CA LEU A 76 12.92 10.85 10.71
C LEU A 76 13.82 10.33 11.84
N ASN A 77 13.34 9.36 12.64
CA ASN A 77 14.00 8.98 13.89
C ASN A 77 14.63 7.59 13.89
N HIS A 78 14.33 6.71 12.93
CA HIS A 78 14.94 5.38 12.89
C HIS A 78 16.40 5.45 12.42
N PRO A 79 17.40 4.91 13.17
CA PRO A 79 18.81 4.98 12.79
C PRO A 79 19.12 4.45 11.40
N GLY A 80 18.44 3.38 11.01
CA GLY A 80 18.56 2.75 9.69
C GLY A 80 17.98 3.55 8.52
N LEU A 81 17.33 4.70 8.74
CA LEU A 81 16.82 5.58 7.68
C LEU A 81 17.41 6.99 7.73
N LYS A 82 18.33 7.29 8.66
CA LYS A 82 18.92 8.63 8.81
C LYS A 82 19.53 9.19 7.53
N PHE A 83 20.06 8.33 6.67
CA PHE A 83 20.64 8.74 5.39
C PHE A 83 19.61 9.28 4.39
N LEU A 84 18.31 9.03 4.60
CA LEU A 84 17.22 9.63 3.82
C LEU A 84 16.91 11.07 4.26
N GLY A 85 17.47 11.54 5.40
CA GLY A 85 17.11 12.81 6.04
C GLY A 85 17.14 14.03 5.11
N ASP A 86 18.10 14.08 4.20
CA ASP A 86 18.29 15.23 3.29
C ASP A 86 17.52 15.09 1.96
N ASN A 87 16.72 14.04 1.78
CA ASN A 87 16.01 13.77 0.53
C ASN A 87 14.50 13.55 0.74
N PRO A 88 13.71 14.64 0.84
CA PRO A 88 12.26 14.57 1.08
C PRO A 88 11.50 13.72 0.06
N MET A 89 11.91 13.73 -1.20
CA MET A 89 11.27 12.95 -2.26
C MET A 89 11.41 11.44 -2.00
N PHE A 90 12.61 10.98 -1.60
CA PHE A 90 12.82 9.57 -1.24
C PHE A 90 12.10 9.18 0.05
N GLN A 91 11.97 10.10 1.01
CA GLN A 91 11.19 9.88 2.22
C GLN A 91 9.71 9.62 1.88
N GLU A 92 9.12 10.47 1.05
CA GLU A 92 7.72 10.31 0.61
C GLU A 92 7.52 8.99 -0.13
N ARG A 93 8.40 8.65 -1.08
CA ARG A 93 8.31 7.39 -1.85
C ARG A 93 8.49 6.15 -0.97
N TYR A 94 9.35 6.23 0.05
CA TYR A 94 9.49 5.15 1.01
C TYR A 94 8.20 4.97 1.82
N ILE A 95 7.61 6.05 2.32
CA ILE A 95 6.35 6.01 3.08
C ILE A 95 5.22 5.42 2.22
N GLU A 96 5.05 5.91 0.99
CA GLU A 96 4.05 5.37 0.04
C GLU A 96 4.25 3.89 -0.21
N THR A 97 5.50 3.44 -0.33
CA THR A 97 5.83 2.03 -0.53
C THR A 97 5.46 1.17 0.68
N VAL A 98 5.79 1.63 1.89
CA VAL A 98 5.43 0.92 3.12
C VAL A 98 3.90 0.79 3.23
N ILE A 99 3.16 1.88 2.99
CA ILE A 99 1.70 1.86 3.02
C ILE A 99 1.14 0.92 1.94
N SER A 100 1.63 1.02 0.71
CA SER A 100 1.18 0.18 -0.41
C SER A 100 1.35 -1.31 -0.08
N ARG A 101 2.53 -1.70 0.40
CA ARG A 101 2.83 -3.07 0.83
C ARG A 101 1.94 -3.51 1.99
N LEU A 102 1.66 -2.61 2.94
CA LEU A 102 0.79 -2.92 4.07
C LEU A 102 -0.65 -3.22 3.63
N TYR A 103 -1.18 -2.45 2.69
CA TYR A 103 -2.50 -2.68 2.12
C TYR A 103 -2.52 -3.94 1.23
N TYR A 104 -1.43 -4.24 0.53
CA TYR A 104 -1.25 -5.48 -0.23
C TYR A 104 -1.31 -6.70 0.69
N ASP A 105 -0.48 -6.73 1.75
CA ASP A 105 -0.44 -7.82 2.73
C ASP A 105 -1.76 -7.96 3.51
N GLY A 106 -2.41 -6.83 3.78
CA GLY A 106 -3.74 -6.76 4.39
C GLY A 106 -4.89 -7.19 3.46
N LYS A 107 -4.61 -7.49 2.18
CA LYS A 107 -5.59 -7.82 1.13
C LYS A 107 -6.66 -6.75 0.97
N CYS A 108 -6.27 -5.48 1.00
CA CYS A 108 -7.18 -4.34 1.06
C CYS A 108 -7.03 -3.42 -0.15
N ALA A 109 -7.46 -3.88 -1.33
CA ALA A 109 -7.43 -3.05 -2.54
C ALA A 109 -8.41 -1.86 -2.50
N SER A 110 -9.37 -1.83 -1.57
CA SER A 110 -10.40 -0.79 -1.46
C SER A 110 -9.95 0.49 -0.72
N GLY A 111 -8.84 0.44 0.01
CA GLY A 111 -8.34 1.55 0.84
C GLY A 111 -9.04 1.71 2.18
N ARG A 112 -10.11 0.94 2.42
CA ARG A 112 -10.85 0.94 3.68
C ARG A 112 -10.39 -0.25 4.53
N MET A 113 -9.27 -0.07 5.24
CA MET A 113 -8.69 -1.13 6.05
C MET A 113 -9.53 -1.33 7.32
N SER A 114 -10.28 -2.42 7.39
CA SER A 114 -11.02 -2.84 8.59
C SER A 114 -10.07 -3.52 9.59
N LEU A 115 -10.56 -3.80 10.79
CA LEU A 115 -9.77 -4.54 11.80
C LEU A 115 -9.34 -5.93 11.29
N SER A 116 -10.13 -6.58 10.44
CA SER A 116 -9.78 -7.86 9.82
C SER A 116 -8.61 -7.72 8.84
N HIS A 117 -8.63 -6.70 7.98
CA HIS A 117 -7.51 -6.40 7.08
C HIS A 117 -6.26 -6.02 7.86
N PHE A 118 -6.40 -5.19 8.90
CA PHE A 118 -5.28 -4.78 9.75
C PHE A 118 -4.63 -5.97 10.48
N ARG A 119 -5.42 -6.94 10.95
CA ARG A 119 -4.91 -8.20 11.51
C ARG A 119 -4.07 -8.99 10.49
N LYS A 120 -4.56 -9.11 9.25
CA LYS A 120 -3.86 -9.84 8.18
C LYS A 120 -2.56 -9.17 7.75
N SER A 121 -2.50 -7.83 7.80
CA SER A 121 -1.30 -7.05 7.46
C SER A 121 -0.12 -7.29 8.41
N ASN A 122 -0.38 -7.83 9.61
CA ASN A 122 0.59 -8.06 10.67
C ASN A 122 1.37 -6.80 11.13
N PHE A 123 0.84 -5.60 10.87
CA PHE A 123 1.46 -4.33 11.26
C PHE A 123 1.83 -4.26 12.75
N THR A 124 0.96 -4.77 13.62
CA THR A 124 1.15 -4.70 15.08
C THR A 124 2.42 -5.39 15.52
N GLN A 125 2.70 -6.59 14.98
CA GLN A 125 3.93 -7.30 15.28
C GLN A 125 5.15 -6.59 14.70
N MET A 126 5.05 -6.09 13.46
CA MET A 126 6.14 -5.38 12.80
C MET A 126 6.54 -4.13 13.59
N ILE A 127 5.57 -3.29 13.99
CA ILE A 127 5.85 -2.04 14.71
C ILE A 127 6.31 -2.28 16.15
N GLN A 128 5.88 -3.38 16.79
CA GLN A 128 6.39 -3.80 18.09
C GLN A 128 7.87 -4.20 18.04
N ASN A 129 8.27 -4.88 16.97
CA ASN A 129 9.64 -5.34 16.76
C ASN A 129 10.56 -4.23 16.22
N LEU A 130 10.00 -3.14 15.67
CA LEU A 130 10.74 -2.00 15.11
C LEU A 130 11.45 -1.18 16.21
N GLY A 131 12.55 -1.74 16.73
CA GLY A 131 13.46 -1.09 17.65
C GLY A 131 14.65 -0.42 16.93
N PRO A 132 15.45 0.40 17.63
CA PRO A 132 16.56 1.15 17.04
C PRO A 132 17.69 0.27 16.48
N HIS A 133 17.74 -1.00 16.87
CA HIS A 133 18.75 -1.97 16.42
C HIS A 133 18.28 -2.86 15.26
N VAL A 134 17.04 -2.70 14.80
CA VAL A 134 16.53 -3.48 13.67
C VAL A 134 17.23 -3.02 12.40
N ASP A 135 17.81 -3.97 11.69
CA ASP A 135 18.39 -3.71 10.37
C ASP A 135 17.30 -3.77 9.30
N LEU A 136 16.86 -2.59 8.87
CA LEU A 136 15.86 -2.43 7.81
C LEU A 136 16.32 -2.95 6.45
N ASN A 137 17.61 -3.19 6.25
CA ASN A 137 18.09 -3.79 5.01
C ASN A 137 17.92 -5.31 4.98
N ASN A 138 17.68 -5.95 6.12
CA ASN A 138 17.57 -7.40 6.23
C ASN A 138 16.20 -7.89 6.73
N THR A 139 15.33 -6.97 7.15
CA THR A 139 13.92 -7.31 7.38
C THR A 139 13.23 -7.69 6.06
N ARG A 140 12.25 -8.59 6.15
CA ARG A 140 11.40 -9.03 5.03
C ARG A 140 10.03 -8.36 5.03
N ASP A 141 9.68 -7.65 6.10
CA ASP A 141 8.39 -6.97 6.23
C ASP A 141 8.32 -5.69 5.37
N CYS A 142 7.22 -4.94 5.52
CA CYS A 142 6.97 -3.71 4.77
C CYS A 142 8.04 -2.63 4.98
N PHE A 143 8.77 -2.61 6.10
CA PHE A 143 9.82 -1.64 6.42
C PHE A 143 11.16 -1.93 5.75
N SER A 144 11.26 -2.97 4.93
CA SER A 144 12.50 -3.32 4.23
C SER A 144 12.92 -2.21 3.25
N TYR A 145 14.03 -1.54 3.56
CA TYR A 145 14.59 -0.50 2.67
C TYR A 145 15.09 -1.12 1.35
N LYS A 146 15.67 -2.32 1.38
CA LYS A 146 16.09 -3.03 0.15
C LYS A 146 14.90 -3.30 -0.78
N HIS A 147 13.76 -3.72 -0.24
CA HIS A 147 12.57 -3.96 -1.06
C HIS A 147 12.06 -2.64 -1.66
N PHE A 148 12.00 -1.57 -0.88
CA PHE A 148 11.68 -0.24 -1.38
C PHE A 148 12.61 0.17 -2.53
N TYR A 149 13.92 0.07 -2.33
CA TYR A 149 14.91 0.48 -3.32
C TYR A 149 14.76 -0.29 -4.64
N VAL A 150 14.54 -1.61 -4.58
CA VAL A 150 14.31 -2.43 -5.78
C VAL A 150 13.02 -2.04 -6.50
N LEU A 151 11.91 -1.85 -5.77
CA LEU A 151 10.64 -1.42 -6.34
C LEU A 151 10.78 -0.05 -7.03
N TYR A 152 11.43 0.90 -6.35
CA TYR A 152 11.65 2.24 -6.86
C TYR A 152 12.59 2.27 -8.06
N CYS A 153 13.72 1.55 -8.05
CA CYS A 153 14.62 1.49 -9.20
C CYS A 153 13.96 0.87 -10.43
N LYS A 154 13.14 -0.19 -10.26
CA LYS A 154 12.42 -0.79 -11.39
C LYS A 154 11.37 0.16 -11.97
N PHE A 155 10.72 0.95 -11.12
CA PHE A 155 9.82 2.01 -11.57
C PHE A 155 10.59 3.10 -12.33
N TRP A 156 11.70 3.59 -11.75
CA TRP A 156 12.53 4.65 -12.32
C TRP A 156 13.09 4.33 -13.70
N VAL A 157 13.43 3.05 -13.95
CA VAL A 157 13.90 2.60 -15.27
C VAL A 157 12.77 2.61 -16.30
N LEU A 158 11.52 2.43 -15.86
CA LEU A 158 10.36 2.37 -16.73
C LEU A 158 9.78 3.77 -17.03
N ASP A 159 9.81 4.66 -16.03
CA ASP A 159 9.39 6.06 -16.09
C ASP A 159 10.53 6.94 -16.64
N GLU A 160 10.68 7.01 -17.97
CA GLU A 160 11.78 7.73 -18.63
C GLU A 160 11.70 9.26 -18.48
N ASP A 161 10.50 9.84 -18.42
CA ASP A 161 10.29 11.28 -18.28
C ASP A 161 10.16 11.75 -16.83
N HIS A 162 10.19 10.80 -15.88
CA HIS A 162 10.24 11.02 -14.44
C HIS A 162 9.04 11.81 -13.92
N ASP A 163 7.86 11.63 -14.55
CA ASP A 163 6.62 12.29 -14.18
C ASP A 163 5.84 11.54 -13.07
N LEU A 164 6.37 10.39 -12.63
CA LEU A 164 5.82 9.48 -11.63
C LEU A 164 4.54 8.76 -12.07
N ILE A 165 4.37 8.64 -13.38
CA ILE A 165 3.23 8.05 -14.03
C ILE A 165 3.74 7.08 -15.11
N ILE A 166 3.28 5.84 -15.07
CA ILE A 166 3.55 4.86 -16.13
C ILE A 166 2.45 4.99 -17.19
N SER A 167 2.84 5.26 -18.43
CA SER A 167 1.98 5.25 -19.60
C SER A 167 1.89 3.85 -20.25
N GLU A 168 1.02 3.68 -21.25
CA GLU A 168 0.93 2.42 -22.00
C GLU A 168 2.24 2.09 -22.74
N SER A 169 2.95 3.10 -23.23
CA SER A 169 4.26 2.92 -23.89
C SER A 169 5.32 2.45 -22.91
N ASP A 170 5.36 3.02 -21.72
CA ASP A 170 6.33 2.66 -20.69
C ASP A 170 6.11 1.20 -20.28
N LEU A 171 4.86 0.84 -19.95
CA LEU A 171 4.51 -0.54 -19.59
C LEU A 171 4.74 -1.53 -20.74
N ALA A 172 4.57 -1.10 -22.00
CA ALA A 172 4.87 -1.94 -23.16
C ALA A 172 6.36 -2.28 -23.28
N ASN A 173 7.26 -1.47 -22.70
CA ASN A 173 8.70 -1.73 -22.66
C ASN A 173 9.14 -2.52 -21.42
N TYR A 174 8.22 -2.87 -20.51
CA TYR A 174 8.54 -3.66 -19.33
C TYR A 174 9.17 -5.02 -19.70
N ASN A 175 10.37 -5.29 -19.15
CA ASN A 175 11.16 -6.49 -19.43
C ASN A 175 11.27 -6.80 -20.93
N ASP A 176 11.76 -5.84 -21.72
CA ASP A 176 12.00 -5.99 -23.17
C ASP A 176 10.75 -6.39 -23.98
N GLY A 177 9.57 -5.91 -23.56
CA GLY A 177 8.32 -6.17 -24.28
C GLY A 177 7.61 -7.47 -23.91
N LEU A 178 7.84 -7.97 -22.69
CA LEU A 178 7.27 -9.22 -22.18
C LEU A 178 5.76 -9.34 -22.39
N PHE A 179 4.99 -8.26 -22.16
CA PHE A 179 3.54 -8.30 -22.23
C PHE A 179 2.99 -8.06 -23.63
N SER A 180 1.92 -8.79 -23.99
CA SER A 180 1.16 -8.55 -25.23
C SER A 180 0.50 -7.19 -25.21
N LYS A 181 0.28 -6.58 -26.38
CA LYS A 181 -0.44 -5.29 -26.48
C LYS A 181 -1.82 -5.37 -25.83
N ARG A 182 -2.48 -6.53 -25.92
CA ARG A 182 -3.75 -6.80 -25.24
C ARG A 182 -3.58 -6.77 -23.72
N LEU A 183 -2.61 -7.49 -23.18
CA LEU A 183 -2.35 -7.54 -21.74
C LEU A 183 -1.93 -6.18 -21.18
N THR A 184 -1.04 -5.45 -21.87
CA THR A 184 -0.64 -4.09 -21.48
C THR A 184 -1.87 -3.19 -21.34
N ARG A 185 -2.77 -3.15 -22.33
CA ARG A 185 -4.00 -2.35 -22.25
C ARG A 185 -4.90 -2.75 -21.11
N GLN A 186 -5.02 -4.04 -20.81
CA GLN A 186 -5.81 -4.53 -19.69
C GLN A 186 -5.23 -4.06 -18.35
N ILE A 187 -3.90 -4.12 -18.21
CA ILE A 187 -3.22 -3.58 -17.04
C ILE A 187 -3.46 -2.06 -16.95
N MET A 188 -3.37 -1.31 -18.04
CA MET A 188 -3.64 0.13 -18.01
C MET A 188 -5.08 0.48 -17.59
N GLN A 189 -6.06 -0.32 -18.02
CA GLN A 189 -7.48 -0.08 -17.74
C GLN A 189 -7.89 -0.51 -16.33
N HIS A 190 -7.41 -1.67 -15.88
CA HIS A 190 -7.86 -2.30 -14.63
C HIS A 190 -6.81 -2.29 -13.53
N GLY A 191 -5.60 -1.77 -13.81
CA GLY A 191 -4.40 -1.81 -12.96
C GLY A 191 -4.49 -0.96 -11.72
N ARG A 192 -5.34 0.06 -11.78
CA ARG A 192 -5.49 1.04 -10.72
C ARG A 192 -6.08 0.43 -9.46
N ILE A 193 -5.46 0.75 -8.34
CA ILE A 193 -5.86 0.31 -7.01
C ILE A 193 -6.77 1.37 -6.39
N PRO A 194 -8.06 1.04 -6.12
CA PRO A 194 -9.00 1.99 -5.54
C PRO A 194 -8.53 2.61 -4.24
N ALA A 195 -7.71 1.89 -3.47
CA ALA A 195 -7.18 2.35 -2.19
C ALA A 195 -6.44 3.70 -2.25
N PHE A 196 -5.89 4.04 -3.41
CA PHE A 196 -5.04 5.22 -3.61
C PHE A 196 -5.56 6.12 -4.74
N ALA A 197 -6.77 5.84 -5.24
CA ALA A 197 -7.40 6.68 -6.24
C ALA A 197 -7.80 8.02 -5.62
N ARG A 198 -7.07 9.09 -5.95
CA ARG A 198 -7.52 10.46 -5.67
C ARG A 198 -8.81 10.69 -6.45
N GLU A 199 -9.88 11.12 -5.78
CA GLU A 199 -11.22 11.34 -6.37
C GLU A 199 -11.19 12.21 -7.65
N ASN A 200 -10.17 13.05 -7.81
CA ASN A 200 -9.97 13.93 -8.98
C ASN A 200 -9.50 13.22 -10.27
N ALA A 201 -9.10 11.95 -10.24
CA ALA A 201 -8.65 11.21 -11.43
C ALA A 201 -9.80 10.53 -12.21
N LEU A 202 -11.04 10.66 -11.73
CA LEU A 202 -12.26 10.10 -12.32
C LEU A 202 -13.01 11.08 -13.23
N THR A 203 -12.39 12.19 -13.66
CA THR A 203 -13.00 13.04 -14.69
C THR A 203 -13.30 12.20 -15.92
N ALA A 204 -14.59 12.07 -16.22
CA ALA A 204 -15.25 11.11 -17.11
C ALA A 204 -14.79 11.10 -18.58
N ASN A 205 -13.76 11.86 -18.95
CA ASN A 205 -13.21 11.96 -20.31
C ASN A 205 -11.80 11.36 -20.49
N ASN A 206 -11.13 10.91 -19.42
CA ASN A 206 -9.82 10.24 -19.50
C ASN A 206 -9.88 8.85 -18.85
N GLN A 207 -10.63 7.94 -19.48
CA GLN A 207 -10.61 6.51 -19.14
C GLN A 207 -9.14 6.03 -19.08
N ALA A 208 -8.75 5.56 -17.90
CA ALA A 208 -7.42 5.12 -17.46
C ALA A 208 -6.41 4.81 -18.60
N ARG A 209 -5.48 5.73 -18.83
CA ARG A 209 -4.29 5.55 -19.69
C ARG A 209 -2.98 5.58 -18.92
N THR A 210 -3.04 5.63 -17.60
CA THR A 210 -1.85 5.83 -16.77
C THR A 210 -1.94 5.13 -15.42
N LEU A 211 -0.81 4.66 -14.91
CA LEU A 211 -0.67 4.03 -13.60
C LEU A 211 0.24 4.89 -12.72
N THR A 212 -0.13 5.09 -11.46
CA THR A 212 0.72 5.79 -10.49
C THR A 212 1.82 4.87 -9.97
N TYR A 213 2.82 5.45 -9.28
CA TYR A 213 3.83 4.67 -8.54
C TYR A 213 3.22 3.59 -7.63
N ILE A 214 2.12 3.92 -6.93
CA ILE A 214 1.47 2.97 -6.02
C ILE A 214 0.80 1.83 -6.78
N ASP A 215 0.15 2.12 -7.91
CA ASP A 215 -0.43 1.10 -8.79
C ASP A 215 0.66 0.17 -9.34
N TYR A 216 1.81 0.73 -9.71
CA TYR A 216 2.96 -0.04 -10.17
C TYR A 216 3.52 -0.98 -9.08
N ILE A 217 3.55 -0.56 -7.82
CA ILE A 217 3.99 -1.45 -6.72
C ILE A 217 3.10 -2.70 -6.65
N TRP A 218 1.78 -2.54 -6.72
CA TRP A 218 0.84 -3.67 -6.71
C TRP A 218 1.05 -4.58 -7.92
N PHE A 219 1.18 -3.98 -9.09
CA PHE A 219 1.51 -4.69 -10.33
C PHE A 219 2.79 -5.52 -10.17
N LEU A 220 3.89 -4.91 -9.74
CA LEU A 220 5.20 -5.54 -9.65
C LEU A 220 5.24 -6.63 -8.57
N MET A 221 4.57 -6.41 -7.42
CA MET A 221 4.44 -7.43 -6.37
C MET A 221 3.66 -8.65 -6.87
N ALA A 222 2.53 -8.42 -7.54
CA ALA A 222 1.74 -9.50 -8.12
C ALA A 222 2.48 -10.22 -9.25
N GLU A 223 3.28 -9.50 -10.04
CA GLU A 223 4.09 -10.08 -11.12
C GLU A 223 5.22 -10.96 -10.58
N THR A 224 5.87 -10.53 -9.49
CA THR A 224 7.03 -11.20 -8.89
C THR A 224 6.65 -12.51 -8.19
N ASP A 225 5.49 -12.56 -7.52
CA ASP A 225 5.00 -13.78 -6.86
C ASP A 225 3.51 -14.02 -7.14
N LYS A 226 3.27 -14.71 -8.26
CA LYS A 226 1.94 -15.10 -8.74
C LYS A 226 1.26 -16.20 -7.91
N SER A 227 1.95 -16.78 -6.92
CA SER A 227 1.39 -17.84 -6.06
C SER A 227 0.57 -17.29 -4.89
N THR A 228 0.75 -16.00 -4.57
CA THR A 228 0.04 -15.40 -3.44
C THR A 228 -1.45 -15.21 -3.76
N PRO A 229 -2.36 -15.34 -2.78
CA PRO A 229 -3.78 -15.11 -3.02
C PRO A 229 -4.10 -13.69 -3.53
N VAL A 230 -3.31 -12.69 -3.13
CA VAL A 230 -3.47 -11.30 -3.61
C VAL A 230 -3.03 -11.18 -5.06
N ALA A 231 -1.91 -11.80 -5.45
CA ALA A 231 -1.51 -11.84 -6.84
C ALA A 231 -2.50 -12.60 -7.70
N ILE A 232 -3.03 -13.73 -7.21
CA ILE A 232 -4.07 -14.49 -7.91
C ILE A 232 -5.31 -13.61 -8.11
N GLU A 233 -5.80 -12.93 -7.07
CA GLU A 233 -6.95 -12.03 -7.19
C GLU A 233 -6.66 -10.83 -8.11
N TYR A 234 -5.44 -10.28 -8.04
CA TYR A 234 -4.95 -9.22 -8.91
C TYR A 234 -4.98 -9.68 -10.37
N TRP A 235 -4.27 -10.76 -10.72
CA TRP A 235 -4.23 -11.34 -12.07
C TRP A 235 -5.58 -11.81 -12.55
N GLN A 236 -6.38 -12.44 -11.69
CA GLN A 236 -7.76 -12.80 -12.01
C GLN A 236 -8.58 -11.56 -12.35
N ARG A 237 -8.41 -10.42 -11.67
CA ARG A 237 -9.11 -9.19 -12.06
C ARG A 237 -8.75 -8.73 -13.48
N PHE A 238 -7.55 -9.00 -14.00
CA PHE A 238 -7.19 -8.73 -15.40
C PHE A 238 -7.66 -9.83 -16.36
N LEU A 239 -7.50 -11.10 -15.96
CA LEU A 239 -7.79 -12.27 -16.78
C LEU A 239 -9.31 -12.49 -16.95
N ARG A 240 -10.07 -12.28 -15.87
CA ARG A 240 -11.54 -12.35 -15.77
C ARG A 240 -12.26 -11.18 -16.45
N PHE A 241 -11.51 -10.16 -16.90
CA PHE A 241 -12.03 -9.03 -17.67
C PHE A 241 -11.53 -9.06 -19.14
N ARG A 242 -11.51 -10.25 -19.77
CA ARG A 242 -11.34 -10.47 -21.23
C ARG A 242 -9.93 -10.77 -21.74
N CYS A 243 -9.00 -11.28 -20.92
CA CYS A 243 -7.74 -11.84 -21.41
C CYS A 243 -7.80 -13.37 -21.62
N MET A 244 -8.55 -14.10 -20.79
CA MET A 244 -8.77 -15.56 -20.92
C MET A 244 -10.23 -15.96 -20.64
N ASP A 245 -11.10 -15.00 -20.43
CA ASP A 245 -12.52 -15.20 -20.17
C ASP A 245 -13.22 -14.16 -21.06
N SER A 246 -13.39 -14.52 -22.33
CA SER A 246 -13.79 -13.58 -23.38
C SER A 246 -15.24 -13.11 -23.21
N ASP A 247 -16.07 -13.91 -22.56
CA ASP A 247 -17.48 -13.64 -22.28
C ASP A 247 -17.76 -13.13 -20.85
N GLY A 248 -16.79 -13.25 -19.95
CA GLY A 248 -16.83 -12.68 -18.60
C GLY A 248 -17.71 -13.47 -17.64
N ASP A 249 -17.94 -14.76 -17.92
CA ASP A 249 -18.81 -15.63 -17.11
C ASP A 249 -18.09 -16.19 -15.85
N GLY A 250 -16.79 -15.94 -15.74
CA GLY A 250 -15.93 -16.41 -14.65
C GLY A 250 -15.38 -17.82 -14.86
N ILE A 251 -15.53 -18.40 -16.05
CA ILE A 251 -15.07 -19.72 -16.45
C ILE A 251 -14.08 -19.54 -17.60
N ILE A 252 -12.86 -20.06 -17.44
CA ILE A 252 -11.89 -20.09 -18.54
C ILE A 252 -12.18 -21.33 -19.38
N THR A 253 -12.64 -21.14 -20.61
CA THR A 253 -12.92 -22.25 -21.52
C THR A 253 -11.66 -22.67 -22.28
N THR A 254 -11.71 -23.83 -22.93
CA THR A 254 -10.63 -24.27 -23.84
C THR A 254 -10.47 -23.33 -25.03
N PHE A 255 -11.55 -22.67 -25.47
CA PHE A 255 -11.52 -21.72 -26.58
C PHE A 255 -10.75 -20.46 -26.20
N ASP A 256 -10.95 -19.94 -24.99
CA ASP A 256 -10.22 -18.77 -24.51
C ASP A 256 -8.70 -19.04 -24.36
N LEU A 257 -8.35 -20.26 -23.94
CA LEU A 257 -6.96 -20.71 -23.86
C LEU A 257 -6.30 -20.79 -25.24
N GLU A 258 -7.04 -21.27 -26.25
CA GLU A 258 -6.56 -21.41 -27.62
C GLU A 258 -6.35 -20.05 -28.28
N GLU A 259 -7.31 -19.11 -28.15
CA GLU A 259 -7.18 -17.74 -28.68
C GLU A 259 -5.96 -17.01 -28.08
N TYR A 260 -5.76 -17.15 -26.76
CA TYR A 260 -4.61 -16.56 -26.08
C TYR A 260 -3.28 -17.19 -26.53
N TRP A 261 -3.26 -18.52 -26.71
CA TRP A 261 -2.07 -19.24 -27.16
C TRP A 261 -1.66 -18.82 -28.58
N GLU A 262 -2.61 -18.72 -29.50
CA GLU A 262 -2.35 -18.26 -30.87
C GLU A 262 -1.80 -16.82 -30.92
N GLU A 263 -2.25 -15.93 -30.02
CA GLU A 263 -1.72 -14.56 -29.94
C GLU A 263 -0.25 -14.53 -29.50
N GLN A 264 0.14 -15.43 -28.58
CA GLN A 264 1.52 -15.57 -28.13
C GLN A 264 2.43 -16.19 -29.19
N GLU A 265 1.92 -17.17 -29.96
CA GLU A 265 2.70 -17.83 -31.00
C GLU A 265 2.95 -16.93 -32.23
N ARG A 266 2.09 -15.94 -32.46
CA ARG A 266 2.26 -14.95 -33.54
C ARG A 266 3.23 -13.81 -33.21
N ARG A 267 3.81 -13.80 -32.00
CA ARG A 267 4.81 -12.81 -31.54
C ARG A 267 6.22 -13.29 -31.75
#